data_AF-A0AAV0M7R0-F1
#
_entry.id   AF-A0AAV0M7R0-F1
#
_cell.length_a   1.000
_cell.length_b   1.000
_cell.length_c   1.000
_cell.angle_alpha   90.00
_cell.angle_beta   90.00
_cell.angle_gamma   90.00
#
_symmetry.space_group_name_H-M   'P 1'
#
loop_
_entity.id
_entity.type
_entity.pdbx_description
1 polymer ?
#
loop_
_entity_poly.entity_id
_entity_poly.type
_entity_poly.pdbx_seq_one_letter_code
_entity_poly.pdbx_strand_id
1 'polypeptide(L)'
;MTPSASSFTVPFLDSMALSSTLRFSSSLLQHHIPHSPARFAFLRHHFRSLSAFPSAGTRFRPLQARRRDDAEGQNGTLLVKDSDGGGRDGRVVPTELHKEATEAYMSYAMSVLLGRALPDVRDGLKPVHRRILFAMHELGLSSKKPFKKCARVVGEVLGKFHPHGDSAVYDALVRMAQDFSLRCPLIQGHGNFGSIDADPAAAMRYTECRLQALTEAVLLADLEQDTVNFVPNFDNSQKEPSLFPARLPTLLLNGSSGIAVGMATNIPPHNLGELVDVLCTLIHNPEATLQELLEYMPGPDFPTGGLIMGNLGILDAYRTGRGRIVVRGKTEVELDSKTKRSSIIIKEIPYQTNKASLVQKIAELVENKVLFCCL
;
A
#
# COMPACT_ATOMS: atom_id res chain seq x y z
N MET A 1 4.87 -52.62 -53.97
CA MET A 1 4.29 -51.89 -55.11
C MET A 1 4.12 -50.43 -54.70
N THR A 2 4.96 -49.54 -55.23
CA THR A 2 4.68 -48.09 -55.35
C THR A 2 3.59 -47.90 -56.42
N PRO A 3 2.79 -46.80 -56.44
CA PRO A 3 3.20 -45.42 -56.82
C PRO A 3 2.44 -44.35 -55.97
N SER A 4 2.51 -43.02 -56.09
CA SER A 4 3.21 -41.99 -56.89
C SER A 4 2.99 -40.64 -56.18
N ALA A 5 3.92 -39.72 -56.39
CA ALA A 5 3.91 -38.34 -55.90
C ALA A 5 2.82 -37.44 -56.51
N SER A 6 2.47 -36.35 -55.81
CA SER A 6 2.25 -35.04 -56.44
C SER A 6 2.59 -33.90 -55.48
N SER A 7 3.35 -32.97 -56.03
CA SER A 7 3.94 -31.75 -55.49
C SER A 7 3.02 -30.54 -55.67
N PHE A 8 3.00 -29.59 -54.73
CA PHE A 8 2.74 -28.18 -55.04
C PHE A 8 3.56 -27.25 -54.13
N THR A 9 4.19 -26.27 -54.78
CA THR A 9 5.17 -25.29 -54.30
C THR A 9 4.56 -23.89 -54.30
N VAL A 10 4.78 -23.13 -53.20
CA VAL A 10 5.00 -21.66 -52.95
C VAL A 10 4.29 -20.57 -53.80
N PRO A 11 3.98 -19.35 -53.26
CA PRO A 11 4.97 -18.35 -52.79
C PRO A 11 4.59 -17.63 -51.47
N PHE A 12 5.52 -17.35 -50.55
CA PHE A 12 6.28 -16.09 -50.42
C PHE A 12 5.50 -14.80 -50.74
N LEU A 13 5.20 -14.01 -49.71
CA LEU A 13 5.02 -12.57 -49.82
C LEU A 13 5.88 -11.88 -48.76
N ASP A 14 6.92 -11.21 -49.26
CA ASP A 14 7.68 -10.18 -48.57
C ASP A 14 6.78 -8.96 -48.30
N SER A 15 6.89 -8.37 -47.12
CA SER A 15 6.69 -6.93 -46.97
C SER A 15 7.52 -6.38 -45.80
N MET A 16 8.69 -5.89 -46.20
CA MET A 16 9.40 -4.69 -45.76
C MET A 16 9.63 -4.45 -44.26
N ALA A 17 10.90 -4.65 -43.91
CA ALA A 17 11.62 -3.97 -42.86
C ALA A 17 11.60 -2.43 -43.03
N LEU A 18 11.43 -1.72 -41.92
CA LEU A 18 11.97 -0.37 -41.76
C LEU A 18 12.86 -0.37 -40.52
N SER A 19 14.17 -0.42 -40.81
CA SER A 19 15.24 -0.03 -39.92
C SER A 19 15.34 1.48 -39.88
N SER A 20 15.40 2.07 -38.69
CA SER A 20 16.07 3.36 -38.50
C SER A 20 16.69 3.42 -37.12
N THR A 21 17.91 2.90 -37.03
CA THR A 21 18.91 3.33 -36.06
C THR A 21 19.31 4.77 -36.36
N LEU A 22 19.09 5.69 -35.44
CA LEU A 22 19.91 6.89 -35.27
C LEU A 22 19.97 7.23 -33.78
N ARG A 23 21.13 6.91 -33.18
CA ARG A 23 21.59 7.51 -31.92
C ARG A 23 22.10 8.92 -32.26
N PHE A 24 21.67 9.92 -31.52
CA PHE A 24 22.46 11.13 -31.30
C PHE A 24 22.55 11.42 -29.82
N SER A 25 23.75 11.19 -29.30
CA SER A 25 24.24 11.77 -28.06
C SER A 25 24.37 13.29 -28.21
N SER A 26 23.84 14.05 -27.26
CA SER A 26 24.31 15.41 -27.01
C SER A 26 24.32 15.67 -25.50
N SER A 27 25.48 15.44 -24.90
CA SER A 27 25.91 16.18 -23.72
C SER A 27 26.52 17.50 -24.18
N LEU A 28 26.40 18.53 -23.32
CA LEU A 28 27.06 19.83 -23.38
C LEU A 28 26.52 20.83 -24.40
N LEU A 29 25.60 21.68 -23.92
CA LEU A 29 25.64 23.12 -24.16
C LEU A 29 25.00 23.84 -22.96
N GLN A 30 25.87 24.25 -22.04
CA GLN A 30 25.61 25.34 -21.11
C GLN A 30 25.29 26.60 -21.91
N HIS A 31 24.13 27.20 -21.69
CA HIS A 31 24.00 28.64 -21.81
C HIS A 31 23.15 29.22 -20.69
N HIS A 32 23.79 30.15 -20.00
CA HIS A 32 23.28 31.02 -18.95
C HIS A 32 21.97 31.72 -19.34
N ILE A 33 20.97 31.62 -18.45
CA ILE A 33 19.88 32.60 -18.38
C ILE A 33 20.05 33.35 -17.05
N PRO A 34 20.11 34.69 -17.05
CA PRO A 34 20.52 35.47 -15.89
C PRO A 34 19.39 35.62 -14.86
N HIS A 35 19.78 35.53 -13.59
CA HIS A 35 19.00 36.05 -12.46
C HIS A 35 19.01 37.58 -12.47
N SER A 36 17.84 38.19 -12.32
CA SER A 36 17.70 39.49 -11.65
C SER A 36 16.32 39.59 -10.97
N PRO A 37 16.27 40.07 -9.70
CA PRO A 37 15.05 40.09 -8.91
C PRO A 37 14.28 41.40 -9.10
N ALA A 38 13.04 41.33 -9.59
CA ALA A 38 12.14 42.47 -9.58
C ALA A 38 11.34 42.48 -8.28
N ARG A 39 11.65 43.46 -7.43
CA ARG A 39 10.85 43.90 -6.29
C ARG A 39 9.45 44.32 -6.78
N PHE A 40 8.40 43.77 -6.18
CA PHE A 40 7.12 44.47 -6.09
C PHE A 40 6.63 44.42 -4.65
N ALA A 41 6.68 45.60 -4.02
CA ALA A 41 6.04 45.90 -2.76
C ALA A 41 4.73 46.65 -3.03
N PHE A 42 3.78 46.47 -2.13
CA PHE A 42 2.52 47.19 -1.95
C PHE A 42 1.38 46.95 -2.96
N LEU A 43 0.38 46.20 -2.51
CA LEU A 43 -0.94 46.80 -2.25
C LEU A 43 -1.59 46.11 -1.02
N ARG A 44 -1.61 46.82 0.10
CA ARG A 44 -2.50 46.56 1.24
C ARG A 44 -3.79 47.32 0.95
N HIS A 45 -4.94 46.65 0.92
CA HIS A 45 -6.23 47.14 1.41
C HIS A 45 -7.22 45.95 1.48
N HIS A 46 -7.60 45.58 2.70
CA HIS A 46 -8.98 45.68 3.20
C HIS A 46 -9.98 44.70 2.56
N PHE A 47 -10.16 43.55 3.19
CA PHE A 47 -11.51 43.01 3.44
C PHE A 47 -11.52 42.35 4.82
N ARG A 48 -12.32 42.93 5.71
CA ARG A 48 -12.65 42.42 7.04
C ARG A 48 -14.14 42.06 6.99
N SER A 49 -14.48 40.92 7.60
CA SER A 49 -15.80 40.59 8.14
C SER A 49 -16.96 40.27 7.17
N LEU A 50 -17.23 38.97 7.03
CA LEU A 50 -18.57 38.35 7.20
C LEU A 50 -18.31 36.95 7.81
N SER A 51 -18.29 36.80 9.13
CA SER A 51 -19.42 36.42 9.99
C SER A 51 -20.05 35.06 9.66
N ALA A 52 -19.72 34.08 10.52
CA ALA A 52 -20.58 32.99 11.01
C ALA A 52 -21.21 32.04 9.96
N PHE A 53 -20.56 30.90 9.75
CA PHE A 53 -21.26 29.67 9.37
C PHE A 53 -21.58 28.87 10.64
N PRO A 54 -22.84 28.43 10.83
CA PRO A 54 -23.24 27.74 12.04
C PRO A 54 -22.65 26.33 12.07
N SER A 55 -22.07 25.96 13.21
CA SER A 55 -21.75 24.58 13.54
C SER A 55 -23.05 23.81 13.74
N ALA A 56 -23.47 23.09 12.70
CA ALA A 56 -24.49 22.07 12.84
C ALA A 56 -23.90 20.88 13.61
N GLY A 57 -23.93 20.99 14.95
CA GLY A 57 -23.71 19.86 15.83
C GLY A 57 -24.85 18.86 15.64
N THR A 58 -24.61 17.79 14.89
CA THR A 58 -25.52 16.66 14.79
C THR A 58 -25.54 15.93 16.13
N ARG A 59 -26.34 16.42 17.08
CA ARG A 59 -26.76 15.63 18.24
C ARG A 59 -27.69 14.54 17.71
N PHE A 60 -27.22 13.30 17.70
CA PHE A 60 -28.09 12.15 17.53
C PHE A 60 -29.11 12.14 18.68
N ARG A 61 -30.36 12.51 18.36
CA ARG A 61 -31.52 12.18 19.20
C ARG A 61 -31.87 10.72 18.91
N PRO A 62 -31.99 9.85 19.92
CA PRO A 62 -32.53 8.51 19.67
C PRO A 62 -33.99 8.67 19.21
N LEU A 63 -34.28 8.22 18.00
CA LEU A 63 -35.64 8.09 17.49
C LEU A 63 -36.37 7.09 18.38
N GLN A 64 -37.38 7.58 19.12
CA GLN A 64 -38.33 6.73 19.82
C GLN A 64 -39.23 6.07 18.76
N ALA A 65 -38.80 4.91 18.27
CA ALA A 65 -39.63 4.05 17.44
C ALA A 65 -40.67 3.37 18.34
N ARG A 66 -41.91 3.86 18.30
CA ARG A 66 -43.09 3.16 18.81
C ARG A 66 -43.23 1.88 17.97
N ARG A 67 -42.89 0.70 18.53
CA ARG A 67 -43.19 -0.59 17.91
C ARG A 67 -44.68 -0.88 18.08
N ARG A 68 -45.32 -1.23 16.97
CA ARG A 68 -46.54 -2.03 16.95
C ARG A 68 -46.15 -3.46 17.35
N ASP A 69 -46.89 -4.01 18.28
CA ASP A 69 -46.85 -5.41 18.66
C ASP A 69 -47.34 -6.23 17.46
N ASP A 70 -46.51 -7.15 16.98
CA ASP A 70 -46.94 -8.26 16.14
C ASP A 70 -46.21 -9.52 16.61
N ALA A 71 -46.97 -10.60 16.57
CA ALA A 71 -46.86 -11.79 17.39
C ALA A 71 -45.80 -12.81 16.93
N GLU A 72 -45.39 -13.60 17.92
CA GLU A 72 -44.99 -15.02 17.88
C GLU A 72 -43.93 -15.48 16.86
N GLY A 73 -42.77 -15.82 17.42
CA GLY A 73 -41.78 -16.71 16.81
C GLY A 73 -40.82 -17.20 17.88
N GLN A 74 -41.12 -18.37 18.47
CA GLN A 74 -40.29 -19.05 19.47
C GLN A 74 -38.86 -19.23 18.94
N ASN A 75 -37.85 -18.70 19.66
CA ASN A 75 -36.47 -19.13 19.51
C ASN A 75 -35.70 -19.01 20.85
N GLY A 76 -35.57 -20.16 21.51
CA GLY A 76 -34.40 -20.57 22.30
C GLY A 76 -33.86 -19.61 23.37
N THR A 77 -34.63 -19.34 24.42
CA THR A 77 -34.07 -18.79 25.66
C THR A 77 -33.31 -19.90 26.40
N LEU A 78 -31.98 -19.88 26.33
CA LEU A 78 -31.13 -20.70 27.21
C LEU A 78 -31.16 -20.08 28.61
N LEU A 79 -32.04 -20.58 29.47
CA LEU A 79 -32.04 -20.27 30.90
C LEU A 79 -31.02 -21.20 31.58
N VAL A 80 -29.84 -20.68 31.90
CA VAL A 80 -28.95 -21.32 32.88
C VAL A 80 -29.60 -21.16 34.25
N LYS A 81 -29.98 -22.28 34.87
CA LYS A 81 -30.63 -22.32 36.17
C LYS A 81 -29.57 -22.66 37.22
N ASP A 82 -29.12 -21.65 37.97
CA ASP A 82 -28.26 -21.88 39.13
C ASP A 82 -29.13 -22.15 40.36
N SER A 83 -28.84 -23.28 41.01
CA SER A 83 -29.42 -23.71 42.27
C SER A 83 -28.64 -23.09 43.44
N ASP A 84 -29.30 -22.12 44.07
CA ASP A 84 -29.26 -21.65 45.47
C ASP A 84 -27.94 -21.78 46.28
N GLY A 85 -27.39 -20.64 46.68
CA GLY A 85 -26.27 -20.53 47.63
C GLY A 85 -25.73 -19.11 47.74
N GLY A 86 -26.17 -18.35 48.75
CA GLY A 86 -26.00 -16.91 48.85
C GLY A 86 -24.55 -16.37 48.82
N GLY A 87 -24.35 -15.32 48.03
CA GLY A 87 -23.13 -14.50 48.04
C GLY A 87 -23.05 -13.55 46.84
N ARG A 88 -23.53 -12.31 46.99
CA ARG A 88 -23.39 -11.18 46.02
C ARG A 88 -23.40 -11.62 44.55
N ASP A 89 -24.53 -12.16 44.09
CA ASP A 89 -24.72 -12.52 42.69
C ASP A 89 -24.56 -11.28 41.81
N GLY A 90 -23.61 -11.36 40.88
CA GLY A 90 -23.46 -10.38 39.81
C GLY A 90 -24.80 -10.24 39.09
N ARG A 91 -25.22 -9.00 38.83
CA ARG A 91 -26.48 -8.72 38.13
C ARG A 91 -26.49 -9.40 36.75
N VAL A 92 -27.14 -10.56 36.64
CA VAL A 92 -27.31 -11.27 35.38
C VAL A 92 -28.41 -10.57 34.58
N VAL A 93 -28.04 -10.06 33.39
CA VAL A 93 -28.99 -9.42 32.47
C VAL A 93 -29.30 -10.40 31.34
N PRO A 94 -30.53 -10.94 31.25
CA PRO A 94 -30.90 -11.83 30.15
C PRO A 94 -30.85 -11.03 28.83
N THR A 95 -30.09 -11.54 27.87
CA THR A 95 -29.86 -10.89 26.57
C THR A 95 -30.21 -11.86 25.45
N GLU A 96 -30.94 -11.38 24.43
CA GLU A 96 -31.27 -12.18 23.26
C GLU A 96 -30.00 -12.53 22.46
N LEU A 97 -29.76 -13.82 22.24
CA LEU A 97 -28.55 -14.29 21.56
C LEU A 97 -28.39 -13.68 20.16
N HIS A 98 -29.47 -13.60 19.38
CA HIS A 98 -29.43 -13.02 18.03
C HIS A 98 -29.00 -11.55 18.06
N LYS A 99 -29.53 -10.78 19.02
CA LYS A 99 -29.20 -9.36 19.18
C LYS A 99 -27.74 -9.19 19.59
N GLU A 100 -27.29 -9.92 20.62
CA GLU A 100 -25.91 -9.86 21.10
C GLU A 100 -24.92 -10.28 20.01
N ALA A 101 -25.18 -11.38 19.31
CA ALA A 101 -24.32 -11.86 18.23
C ALA A 101 -24.20 -10.82 17.10
N THR A 102 -25.30 -10.17 16.73
CA THR A 102 -25.30 -9.13 15.68
C THR A 102 -24.52 -7.90 16.13
N GLU A 103 -24.75 -7.40 17.34
CA GLU A 103 -24.07 -6.22 17.88
C GLU A 103 -22.56 -6.46 18.07
N ALA A 104 -22.19 -7.63 18.60
CA ALA A 104 -20.79 -8.03 18.76
C ALA A 104 -20.08 -8.16 17.39
N TYR A 105 -20.74 -8.80 16.41
CA TYR A 105 -20.19 -8.94 15.06
C TYR A 105 -20.01 -7.59 14.38
N MET A 106 -21.01 -6.71 14.44
CA MET A 106 -20.95 -5.38 13.82
C MET A 106 -19.88 -4.50 14.46
N SER A 107 -19.73 -4.55 15.79
CA SER A 107 -18.70 -3.81 16.53
C SER A 107 -17.30 -4.27 16.14
N TYR A 108 -17.10 -5.59 16.04
CA TYR A 108 -15.83 -6.16 15.56
C TYR A 108 -15.55 -5.79 14.10
N ALA A 109 -16.54 -5.91 13.22
CA ALA A 109 -16.41 -5.62 11.79
C ALA A 109 -16.00 -4.16 11.56
N MET A 110 -16.67 -3.21 12.22
CA MET A 110 -16.35 -1.78 12.13
C MET A 110 -14.95 -1.47 12.68
N SER A 111 -14.57 -2.10 13.80
CA SER A 111 -13.23 -1.95 14.38
C SER A 111 -12.13 -2.43 13.43
N VAL A 112 -12.32 -3.59 12.79
CA VAL A 112 -11.36 -4.11 11.78
C VAL A 112 -11.29 -3.20 10.56
N LEU A 113 -12.45 -2.70 10.11
CA LEU A 113 -12.55 -1.87 8.92
C LEU A 113 -11.80 -0.54 9.06
N LEU A 114 -12.11 0.22 10.11
CA LEU A 114 -11.56 1.57 10.33
C LEU A 114 -10.21 1.56 11.06
N GLY A 115 -10.02 0.58 11.95
CA GLY A 115 -8.89 0.56 12.88
C GLY A 115 -7.72 -0.32 12.45
N ARG A 116 -7.81 -1.07 11.35
CA ARG A 116 -6.78 -2.06 11.01
C ARG A 116 -6.53 -2.26 9.52
N ALA A 117 -7.56 -2.65 8.77
CA ALA A 117 -7.36 -3.32 7.48
C ALA A 117 -7.11 -2.37 6.31
N LEU A 118 -7.83 -1.24 6.28
CA LEU A 118 -7.79 -0.29 5.17
C LEU A 118 -6.91 0.93 5.50
N PRO A 119 -6.16 1.45 4.51
CA PRO A 119 -5.44 2.72 4.66
C PRO A 119 -6.40 3.91 4.60
N ASP A 120 -5.98 5.05 5.15
CA ASP A 120 -6.65 6.33 4.89
C ASP A 120 -6.23 6.86 3.52
N VAL A 121 -7.16 7.45 2.75
CA VAL A 121 -6.87 7.98 1.40
C VAL A 121 -5.90 9.16 1.42
N ARG A 122 -5.88 9.93 2.52
CA ARG A 122 -5.14 11.19 2.63
C ARG A 122 -3.64 10.97 2.81
N ASP A 123 -3.27 10.02 3.67
CA ASP A 123 -1.87 9.70 3.96
C ASP A 123 -1.43 8.33 3.41
N GLY A 124 -2.36 7.49 2.97
CA GLY A 124 -2.08 6.16 2.44
C GLY A 124 -1.64 5.14 3.49
N LEU A 125 -1.78 5.44 4.79
CA LEU A 125 -1.26 4.61 5.86
C LEU A 125 -2.37 3.92 6.65
N LYS A 126 -2.05 2.71 7.13
CA LYS A 126 -2.82 2.00 8.16
C LYS A 126 -2.43 2.53 9.54
N PRO A 127 -3.28 2.38 10.57
CA PRO A 127 -2.98 2.86 11.92
C PRO A 127 -1.65 2.36 12.49
N VAL A 128 -1.29 1.09 12.26
CA VAL A 128 0.00 0.54 12.72
C VAL A 128 1.19 1.24 12.08
N HIS A 129 1.13 1.55 10.77
CA HIS A 129 2.20 2.26 10.08
C HIS A 129 2.34 3.69 10.61
N ARG A 130 1.21 4.39 10.79
CA ARG A 130 1.19 5.76 11.32
C ARG A 130 1.82 5.85 12.71
N ARG A 131 1.44 4.92 13.60
CA ARG A 131 1.97 4.84 14.97
C ARG A 131 3.46 4.53 15.01
N ILE A 132 3.95 3.63 14.16
CA ILE A 132 5.40 3.35 14.05
C ILE A 132 6.15 4.61 13.63
N LEU A 133 5.73 5.26 12.54
CA LEU A 133 6.42 6.46 12.04
C LEU A 133 6.36 7.63 13.03
N PHE A 134 5.22 7.80 13.72
CA PHE A 134 5.06 8.82 14.75
C PHE A 134 5.96 8.55 15.97
N ALA A 135 6.01 7.31 16.47
CA ALA A 135 6.90 6.95 17.57
C ALA A 135 8.38 7.13 17.18
N MET A 136 8.77 6.79 15.95
CA MET A 136 10.12 7.06 15.44
C MET A 136 10.42 8.56 15.37
N HIS A 137 9.43 9.38 15.03
CA HIS A 137 9.54 10.83 15.03
C HIS A 137 9.71 11.39 16.45
N GLU A 138 8.90 10.95 17.42
CA GLU A 138 9.02 11.36 18.84
C GLU A 138 10.38 10.95 19.45
N LEU A 139 10.88 9.75 19.11
CA LEU A 139 12.22 9.30 19.51
C LEU A 139 13.35 10.08 18.81
N GLY A 140 13.00 10.95 17.86
CA GLY A 140 13.92 11.76 17.09
C GLY A 140 14.81 10.95 16.16
N LEU A 141 14.34 9.82 15.62
CA LEU A 141 15.10 8.90 14.75
C LEU A 141 15.19 9.39 13.30
N SER A 142 15.59 10.65 13.13
CA SER A 142 15.73 11.24 11.80
C SER A 142 16.78 10.51 10.95
N SER A 143 16.62 10.57 9.64
CA SER A 143 17.48 10.10 8.56
C SER A 143 18.93 10.55 8.68
N LYS A 144 19.19 11.66 9.36
CA LYS A 144 20.56 12.16 9.63
C LYS A 144 21.19 11.61 10.90
N LYS A 145 20.40 10.99 11.80
CA LYS A 145 20.89 10.45 13.07
C LYS A 145 21.36 9.00 12.92
N PRO A 146 22.16 8.49 13.88
CA PRO A 146 22.56 7.08 13.91
C PRO A 146 21.35 6.15 14.05
N PHE A 147 21.47 4.94 13.51
CA PHE A 147 20.49 3.87 13.69
C PHE A 147 20.27 3.54 15.17
N LYS A 148 19.06 3.09 15.51
CA LYS A 148 18.69 2.61 16.85
C LYS A 148 18.04 1.25 16.75
N LYS A 149 18.19 0.43 17.80
CA LYS A 149 17.63 -0.92 17.87
C LYS A 149 16.12 -0.91 17.61
N CYS A 150 15.65 -1.81 16.74
CA CYS A 150 14.23 -1.93 16.43
C CYS A 150 13.40 -2.25 17.68
N ALA A 151 13.95 -3.04 18.61
CA ALA A 151 13.32 -3.34 19.90
C ALA A 151 12.91 -2.09 20.69
N ARG A 152 13.69 -1.00 20.61
CA ARG A 152 13.37 0.27 21.27
C ARG A 152 12.14 0.94 20.62
N VAL A 153 12.08 0.94 19.28
CA VAL A 153 10.95 1.51 18.54
C VAL A 153 9.68 0.71 18.79
N VAL A 154 9.77 -0.63 18.73
CA VAL A 154 8.64 -1.53 19.00
C VAL A 154 8.12 -1.31 20.43
N GLY A 155 9.01 -1.27 21.44
CA GLY A 155 8.61 -1.00 22.83
C GLY A 155 7.91 0.34 23.00
N GLU A 156 8.37 1.39 22.33
CA GLU A 156 7.75 2.72 22.34
C GLU A 156 6.34 2.70 21.76
N VAL A 157 6.18 2.06 20.60
CA VAL A 157 4.88 1.94 19.91
C VAL A 157 3.88 1.18 20.78
N LEU A 158 4.30 0.08 21.40
CA LEU A 158 3.43 -0.73 22.26
C LEU A 158 3.04 -0.01 23.54
N GLY A 159 4.00 0.64 24.18
CA GLY A 159 3.78 1.33 25.45
C GLY A 159 2.83 2.53 25.33
N LYS A 160 2.86 3.23 24.18
CA LYS A 160 2.15 4.51 24.02
C LYS A 160 0.96 4.49 23.06
N PHE A 161 1.03 3.73 21.97
CA PHE A 161 0.13 3.94 20.83
C PHE A 161 -0.61 2.68 20.36
N HIS A 162 -0.01 1.49 20.46
CA HIS A 162 -0.54 0.29 19.81
C HIS A 162 -0.63 -0.89 20.81
N PRO A 163 -1.79 -1.08 21.48
CA PRO A 163 -1.97 -2.11 22.51
C PRO A 163 -2.23 -3.50 21.88
N HIS A 164 -1.34 -3.94 21.01
CA HIS A 164 -1.41 -5.23 20.30
C HIS A 164 -0.06 -5.96 20.36
N GLY A 165 0.07 -7.11 19.69
CA GLY A 165 1.30 -7.91 19.73
C GLY A 165 2.51 -7.17 19.16
N ASP A 166 3.67 -7.38 19.79
CA ASP A 166 4.97 -6.87 19.36
C ASP A 166 5.37 -7.38 17.97
N SER A 167 5.05 -8.64 17.67
CA SER A 167 5.28 -9.27 16.36
C SER A 167 4.63 -8.48 15.22
N ALA A 168 3.36 -8.11 15.36
CA ALA A 168 2.63 -7.36 14.32
C ALA A 168 3.25 -5.98 14.05
N VAL A 169 3.74 -5.31 15.10
CA VAL A 169 4.43 -4.02 14.98
C VAL A 169 5.79 -4.21 14.30
N TYR A 170 6.55 -5.22 14.72
CA TYR A 170 7.87 -5.49 14.15
C TYR A 170 7.79 -5.92 12.68
N ASP A 171 6.84 -6.79 12.32
CA ASP A 171 6.63 -7.22 10.94
C ASP A 171 6.22 -6.06 10.03
N ALA A 172 5.36 -5.16 10.53
CA ALA A 172 5.00 -3.95 9.82
C ALA A 172 6.21 -3.01 9.62
N LEU A 173 7.04 -2.85 10.65
CA LEU A 173 8.29 -2.07 10.58
C LEU A 173 9.25 -2.67 9.55
N VAL A 174 9.46 -3.99 9.61
CA VAL A 174 10.33 -4.71 8.68
C VAL A 174 9.86 -4.53 7.24
N ARG A 175 8.55 -4.69 6.99
CA ARG A 175 7.97 -4.50 5.66
C ARG A 175 8.18 -3.08 5.12
N MET A 176 8.09 -2.06 5.98
CA MET A 176 8.34 -0.67 5.60
C MET A 176 9.81 -0.36 5.28
N ALA A 177 10.73 -1.26 5.63
CA ALA A 177 12.16 -1.13 5.35
C ALA A 177 12.63 -1.95 4.13
N GLN A 178 11.80 -2.87 3.61
CA GLN A 178 12.13 -3.74 2.48
C GLN A 178 11.88 -3.04 1.13
N ASP A 179 12.94 -2.95 0.31
CA ASP A 179 12.92 -2.35 -1.03
C ASP A 179 12.14 -3.18 -2.07
N PHE A 180 12.10 -4.50 -1.92
CA PHE A 180 11.28 -5.39 -2.75
C PHE A 180 9.79 -5.38 -2.36
N SER A 181 9.44 -4.79 -1.21
CA SER A 181 8.06 -4.73 -0.71
C SER A 181 7.37 -3.40 -1.01
N LEU A 182 8.08 -2.28 -0.80
CA LEU A 182 7.60 -0.93 -1.07
C LEU A 182 8.44 -0.26 -2.15
N ARG A 183 7.77 0.46 -3.06
CA ARG A 183 8.45 1.21 -4.13
C ARG A 183 9.36 2.31 -3.58
N CYS A 184 8.93 2.96 -2.51
CA CYS A 184 9.68 3.93 -1.74
C CYS A 184 9.63 3.53 -0.25
N PRO A 185 10.63 2.79 0.25
CA PRO A 185 10.66 2.36 1.64
C PRO A 185 10.59 3.55 2.61
N LEU A 186 9.80 3.42 3.67
CA LEU A 186 9.56 4.51 4.62
C LEU A 186 10.59 4.53 5.75
N ILE A 187 11.22 3.38 6.00
CA ILE A 187 12.20 3.17 7.05
C ILE A 187 13.52 2.74 6.41
N GLN A 188 14.63 3.21 6.96
CA GLN A 188 15.95 2.67 6.64
C GLN A 188 16.33 1.64 7.71
N GLY A 189 16.48 0.39 7.30
CA GLY A 189 16.94 -0.71 8.15
C GLY A 189 18.46 -0.91 8.08
N HIS A 190 19.05 -1.39 9.17
CA HIS A 190 20.42 -1.89 9.27
C HIS A 190 20.43 -3.27 9.93
N GLY A 191 21.06 -4.25 9.28
CA GLY A 191 20.99 -5.67 9.64
C GLY A 191 20.14 -6.48 8.66
N ASN A 192 19.81 -7.72 9.01
CA ASN A 192 18.99 -8.60 8.17
C ASN A 192 17.49 -8.31 8.33
N PHE A 193 16.89 -7.70 7.31
CA PHE A 193 15.45 -7.39 7.22
C PHE A 193 14.67 -8.37 6.35
N GLY A 194 15.22 -9.56 6.11
CA GLY A 194 14.63 -10.60 5.26
C GLY A 194 15.02 -10.44 3.80
N SER A 195 14.57 -11.40 2.99
CA SER A 195 14.93 -11.51 1.57
C SER A 195 13.70 -11.80 0.70
N ILE A 196 13.88 -11.70 -0.63
CA ILE A 196 12.86 -12.09 -1.61
C ILE A 196 12.58 -13.60 -1.65
N ASP A 197 13.45 -14.39 -1.02
CA ASP A 197 13.30 -15.85 -0.85
C ASP A 197 12.36 -16.22 0.31
N ALA A 198 11.73 -15.21 0.92
CA ALA A 198 10.93 -15.30 2.14
C ALA A 198 11.72 -15.76 3.37
N ASP A 199 13.02 -15.48 3.41
CA ASP A 199 13.75 -15.53 4.67
C ASP A 199 13.20 -14.46 5.61
N PRO A 200 12.82 -14.83 6.85
CA PRO A 200 12.32 -13.86 7.81
C PRO A 200 13.44 -12.89 8.22
N ALA A 201 13.05 -11.70 8.67
CA ALA A 201 13.99 -10.78 9.28
C ALA A 201 14.62 -11.38 10.55
N ALA A 202 15.84 -10.94 10.87
CA ALA A 202 16.43 -11.26 12.16
C ALA A 202 15.58 -10.68 13.30
N ALA A 203 15.71 -11.23 14.51
CA ALA A 203 14.99 -10.73 15.67
C ALA A 203 15.30 -9.23 15.94
N MET A 204 14.31 -8.47 16.44
CA MET A 204 14.39 -7.01 16.67
C MET A 204 15.53 -6.54 17.59
N ARG A 205 16.19 -7.46 18.30
CA ARG A 205 17.40 -7.21 19.11
C ARG A 205 18.68 -7.05 18.28
N TYR A 206 18.70 -7.58 17.05
CA TYR A 206 19.84 -7.51 16.15
C TYR A 206 19.70 -6.41 15.09
N THR A 207 18.47 -6.10 14.69
CA THR A 207 18.18 -5.09 13.68
C THR A 207 18.13 -3.68 14.27
N GLU A 208 18.49 -2.71 13.46
CA GLU A 208 18.39 -1.29 13.78
C GLU A 208 17.66 -0.55 12.68
N CYS A 209 17.02 0.57 13.02
CA CYS A 209 16.27 1.38 12.07
C CYS A 209 16.38 2.87 12.36
N ARG A 210 16.08 3.67 11.33
CA ARG A 210 15.82 5.11 11.38
C ARG A 210 14.87 5.51 10.25
N LEU A 211 14.34 6.72 10.28
CA LEU A 211 13.45 7.22 9.21
C LEU A 211 14.23 7.43 7.89
N GLN A 212 13.54 7.24 6.76
CA GLN A 212 14.06 7.72 5.48
C GLN A 212 13.87 9.24 5.35
N ALA A 213 14.77 9.88 4.62
CA ALA A 213 14.69 11.32 4.35
C ALA A 213 13.39 11.69 3.61
N LEU A 214 12.94 10.85 2.68
CA LEU A 214 11.68 11.03 1.97
C LEU A 214 10.48 11.00 2.95
N THR A 215 10.45 10.05 3.88
CA THR A 215 9.39 9.93 4.90
C THR A 215 9.29 11.19 5.75
N GLU A 216 10.42 11.73 6.19
CA GLU A 216 10.44 13.00 6.93
C GLU A 216 9.87 14.15 6.12
N ALA A 217 10.33 14.30 4.88
CA ALA A 217 9.92 15.40 4.01
C ALA A 217 8.44 15.33 3.60
N VAL A 218 7.92 14.12 3.39
CA VAL A 218 6.60 13.89 2.81
C VAL A 218 5.53 13.72 3.89
N LEU A 219 5.77 12.90 4.91
CA LEU A 219 4.75 12.51 5.88
C LEU A 219 4.86 13.29 7.19
N LEU A 220 6.05 13.64 7.65
CA LEU A 220 6.26 14.19 9.00
C LEU A 220 6.54 15.70 9.03
N ALA A 221 6.79 16.31 7.88
CA ALA A 221 7.05 17.74 7.78
C ALA A 221 5.85 18.56 8.29
N ASP A 222 6.13 19.62 9.05
CA ASP A 222 5.16 20.55 9.64
C ASP A 222 4.14 19.92 10.61
N LEU A 223 4.41 18.72 11.13
CA LEU A 223 3.53 18.07 12.11
C LEU A 223 3.38 18.90 13.40
N GLU A 224 4.44 19.63 13.78
CA GLU A 224 4.47 20.51 14.96
C GLU A 224 3.71 21.84 14.76
N GLN A 225 3.29 22.15 13.54
CA GLN A 225 2.63 23.43 13.19
C GLN A 225 1.10 23.34 13.24
N ASP A 226 0.54 22.45 14.06
CA ASP A 226 -0.91 22.24 14.21
C ASP A 226 -1.63 21.99 12.86
N THR A 227 -0.97 21.27 11.96
CA THR A 227 -1.48 20.98 10.60
C THR A 227 -2.51 19.86 10.58
N VAL A 228 -2.57 19.04 11.64
CA VAL A 228 -3.44 17.86 11.74
C VAL A 228 -4.04 17.74 13.14
N ASN A 229 -5.23 17.16 13.22
CA ASN A 229 -5.86 16.89 14.51
C ASN A 229 -5.15 15.75 15.23
N PHE A 230 -4.86 15.97 16.50
CA PHE A 230 -4.39 14.95 17.43
C PHE A 230 -5.57 14.35 18.21
N VAL A 231 -5.56 13.03 18.36
CA VAL A 231 -6.55 12.28 19.14
C VAL A 231 -5.87 11.67 20.37
N PRO A 232 -6.61 11.49 21.48
CA PRO A 232 -6.10 10.72 22.61
C PRO A 232 -5.73 9.29 22.18
N ASN A 233 -4.67 8.74 22.77
CA ASN A 233 -4.31 7.34 22.62
C ASN A 233 -5.28 6.43 23.38
N PHE A 234 -5.00 5.11 23.39
CA PHE A 234 -5.92 4.10 23.94
C PHE A 234 -6.21 4.23 25.45
N ASP A 235 -5.31 4.82 26.23
CA ASP A 235 -5.47 5.06 27.68
C ASP A 235 -5.68 6.55 28.02
N ASN A 236 -5.80 7.42 27.01
CA ASN A 236 -5.89 8.88 27.12
C ASN A 236 -4.72 9.57 27.84
N SER A 237 -3.58 8.91 28.04
CA SER A 237 -2.39 9.50 28.66
C SER A 237 -1.54 10.32 27.68
N GLN A 238 -1.61 9.98 26.39
CA GLN A 238 -0.86 10.64 25.30
C GLN A 238 -1.77 11.01 24.14
N LYS A 239 -1.21 11.73 23.18
CA LYS A 239 -1.89 12.10 21.94
C LYS A 239 -1.16 11.50 20.75
N GLU A 240 -1.91 11.02 19.77
CA GLU A 240 -1.41 10.57 18.47
C GLU A 240 -2.07 11.33 17.32
N PRO A 241 -1.38 11.57 16.21
CA PRO A 241 -1.98 12.24 15.06
C PRO A 241 -3.03 11.32 14.41
N SER A 242 -4.19 11.88 14.10
CA SER A 242 -5.25 11.15 13.37
C SER A 242 -4.82 10.77 11.94
N LEU A 243 -4.04 11.64 11.31
CA LEU A 243 -3.48 11.53 9.97
C LEU A 243 -2.15 12.28 9.89
N PHE A 244 -1.35 12.01 8.87
CA PHE A 244 -0.16 12.83 8.58
C PHE A 244 -0.45 13.93 7.55
N PRO A 245 0.27 15.07 7.60
CA PRO A 245 0.16 16.14 6.60
C PRO A 245 0.28 15.67 5.15
N ALA A 246 1.11 14.65 4.92
CA ALA A 246 1.25 13.94 3.64
C ALA A 246 1.32 14.87 2.41
N ARG A 247 2.48 15.48 2.18
CA ARG A 247 2.72 16.40 1.05
C ARG A 247 2.67 15.74 -0.34
N LEU A 248 2.75 14.41 -0.40
CA LEU A 248 2.62 13.63 -1.63
C LEU A 248 1.61 12.49 -1.41
N PRO A 249 0.89 12.05 -2.47
CA PRO A 249 -0.08 10.96 -2.41
C PRO A 249 0.61 9.60 -2.21
N THR A 250 0.99 9.32 -0.96
CA THR A 250 1.74 8.12 -0.57
C THR A 250 0.97 6.84 -0.86
N LEU A 251 -0.37 6.89 -0.86
CA LEU A 251 -1.23 5.76 -1.21
C LEU A 251 -0.96 5.23 -2.62
N LEU A 252 -0.80 6.12 -3.60
CA LEU A 252 -0.52 5.74 -4.98
C LEU A 252 0.96 5.42 -5.18
N LEU A 253 1.85 6.17 -4.51
CA LEU A 253 3.29 5.97 -4.58
C LEU A 253 3.69 4.56 -4.14
N ASN A 254 3.24 4.13 -2.97
CA ASN A 254 3.61 2.83 -2.39
C ASN A 254 2.56 1.74 -2.60
N GLY A 255 1.34 2.10 -2.99
CA GLY A 255 0.23 1.17 -3.03
C GLY A 255 -0.23 0.77 -1.62
N SER A 256 -1.26 -0.07 -1.57
CA SER A 256 -1.71 -0.71 -0.33
C SER A 256 -2.53 -1.94 -0.64
N SER A 257 -2.33 -3.00 0.15
CA SER A 257 -3.20 -4.17 0.15
C SER A 257 -3.79 -4.40 1.53
N GLY A 258 -5.06 -4.80 1.58
CA GLY A 258 -5.75 -5.03 2.84
C GLY A 258 -7.01 -5.85 2.66
N ILE A 259 -7.23 -6.78 3.58
CA ILE A 259 -8.45 -7.59 3.63
C ILE A 259 -9.17 -7.22 4.93
N ALA A 260 -10.39 -6.72 4.80
CA ALA A 260 -11.25 -6.34 5.91
C ALA A 260 -12.46 -7.28 5.99
N VAL A 261 -13.42 -6.96 6.87
CA VAL A 261 -14.67 -7.72 6.96
C VAL A 261 -15.58 -7.32 5.79
N GLY A 262 -15.83 -8.26 4.89
CA GLY A 262 -16.73 -8.07 3.73
C GLY A 262 -16.15 -7.27 2.56
N MET A 263 -14.89 -6.80 2.64
CA MET A 263 -14.25 -6.07 1.55
C MET A 263 -12.73 -6.23 1.55
N ALA A 264 -12.10 -5.93 0.41
CA ALA A 264 -10.66 -5.93 0.25
C ALA A 264 -10.22 -4.78 -0.65
N THR A 265 -8.98 -4.33 -0.47
CA THR A 265 -8.32 -3.33 -1.29
C THR A 265 -6.98 -3.85 -1.78
N ASN A 266 -6.63 -3.51 -3.02
CA ASN A 266 -5.32 -3.77 -3.60
C ASN A 266 -5.00 -2.67 -4.63
N ILE A 267 -4.13 -1.75 -4.24
CA ILE A 267 -3.70 -0.60 -5.04
C ILE A 267 -2.23 -0.81 -5.38
N PRO A 268 -1.85 -0.85 -6.67
CA PRO A 268 -0.47 -1.04 -7.06
C PRO A 268 0.34 0.26 -6.86
N PRO A 269 1.67 0.15 -6.66
CA PRO A 269 2.57 1.30 -6.56
C PRO A 269 2.75 2.02 -7.92
N HIS A 270 3.15 3.28 -7.87
CA HIS A 270 3.38 4.14 -9.04
C HIS A 270 4.72 4.87 -8.92
N ASN A 271 5.20 5.39 -10.05
CA ASN A 271 6.44 6.15 -10.08
C ASN A 271 6.26 7.54 -9.46
N LEU A 272 7.24 8.00 -8.68
CA LEU A 272 7.18 9.30 -8.02
C LEU A 272 7.17 10.48 -9.02
N GLY A 273 8.00 10.42 -10.06
CA GLY A 273 8.11 11.49 -11.06
C GLY A 273 6.80 11.65 -11.83
N GLU A 274 6.32 10.53 -12.39
CA GLU A 274 5.05 10.48 -13.13
C GLU A 274 3.86 10.96 -12.29
N LEU A 275 3.83 10.58 -11.01
CA LEU A 275 2.78 10.99 -10.08
C LEU A 275 2.82 12.49 -9.80
N VAL A 276 4.00 13.08 -9.66
CA VAL A 276 4.16 14.54 -9.50
C VAL A 276 3.76 15.26 -10.80
N ASP A 277 4.12 14.74 -11.96
CA ASP A 277 3.75 15.32 -13.26
C ASP A 277 2.22 15.32 -13.46
N VAL A 278 1.54 14.24 -13.07
CA VAL A 278 0.07 14.17 -13.05
C VAL A 278 -0.53 15.21 -12.09
N LEU A 279 0.01 15.36 -10.88
CA LEU A 279 -0.46 16.36 -9.93
C LEU A 279 -0.27 17.79 -10.45
N CYS A 280 0.90 18.08 -11.01
CA CYS A 280 1.18 19.36 -11.65
C CYS A 280 0.19 19.63 -12.79
N THR A 281 -0.11 18.62 -13.62
CA THR A 281 -1.09 18.73 -14.70
C THR A 281 -2.48 19.05 -14.15
N LEU A 282 -2.93 18.36 -13.10
CA LEU A 282 -4.23 18.62 -12.45
C LEU A 282 -4.32 20.00 -11.78
N ILE A 283 -3.21 20.53 -11.25
CA ILE A 283 -3.17 21.88 -10.68
C ILE A 283 -3.40 22.94 -11.78
N HIS A 284 -2.81 22.76 -12.96
CA HIS A 284 -2.95 23.70 -14.08
C HIS A 284 -4.24 23.50 -14.87
N ASN A 285 -4.72 22.25 -14.97
CA ASN A 285 -5.95 21.87 -15.65
C ASN A 285 -6.77 20.88 -14.78
N PRO A 286 -7.66 21.38 -13.90
CA PRO A 286 -8.48 20.53 -13.05
C PRO A 286 -9.46 19.63 -13.79
N GLU A 287 -9.81 19.97 -15.03
CA GLU A 287 -10.76 19.21 -15.89
C GLU A 287 -10.01 18.26 -16.84
N ALA A 288 -8.72 17.99 -16.60
CA ALA A 288 -7.92 17.10 -17.42
C ALA A 288 -8.57 15.72 -17.54
N THR A 289 -8.64 15.20 -18.76
CA THR A 289 -9.27 13.91 -19.00
C THR A 289 -8.34 12.78 -18.56
N LEU A 290 -8.90 11.62 -18.24
CA LEU A 290 -8.08 10.45 -17.89
C LEU A 290 -7.05 10.12 -18.99
N GLN A 291 -7.39 10.34 -20.26
CA GLN A 291 -6.48 10.07 -21.37
C GLN A 291 -5.26 11.00 -21.36
N GLU A 292 -5.45 12.27 -21.01
CA GLU A 292 -4.35 13.24 -20.83
C GLU A 292 -3.48 12.85 -19.63
N LEU A 293 -4.08 12.42 -18.51
CA LEU A 293 -3.32 12.01 -17.32
C LEU A 293 -2.46 10.77 -17.58
N LEU A 294 -2.94 9.86 -18.43
CA LEU A 294 -2.22 8.64 -18.83
C LEU A 294 -0.99 8.91 -19.70
N GLU A 295 -0.89 10.08 -20.33
CA GLU A 295 0.33 10.48 -21.05
C GLU A 295 1.50 10.71 -20.07
N TYR A 296 1.19 11.17 -18.84
CA TYR A 296 2.17 11.43 -17.79
C TYR A 296 2.38 10.23 -16.86
N MET A 297 1.33 9.44 -16.60
CA MET A 297 1.40 8.23 -15.78
C MET A 297 0.79 7.04 -16.53
N PRO A 298 1.58 6.34 -17.37
CA PRO A 298 1.07 5.27 -18.24
C PRO A 298 0.54 4.07 -17.47
N GLY A 299 1.05 3.81 -16.25
CA GLY A 299 0.64 2.68 -15.45
C GLY A 299 1.40 2.52 -14.13
N PRO A 300 1.23 1.37 -13.47
CA PRO A 300 1.94 1.07 -12.22
C PRO A 300 3.45 0.82 -12.38
N ASP A 301 4.20 1.09 -11.32
CA ASP A 301 5.65 0.88 -11.23
C ASP A 301 5.98 0.00 -10.01
N PHE A 302 6.26 -1.28 -10.25
CA PHE A 302 6.50 -2.27 -9.19
C PHE A 302 7.95 -2.26 -8.71
N PRO A 303 8.21 -2.41 -7.39
CA PRO A 303 9.57 -2.42 -6.85
C PRO A 303 10.46 -3.54 -7.40
N THR A 304 9.87 -4.67 -7.80
CA THR A 304 10.61 -5.82 -8.36
C THR A 304 10.73 -5.76 -9.89
N GLY A 305 10.22 -4.71 -10.53
CA GLY A 305 10.14 -4.59 -11.98
C GLY A 305 9.10 -5.55 -12.59
N GLY A 306 9.49 -6.19 -13.70
CA GLY A 306 8.62 -7.03 -14.51
C GLY A 306 8.02 -6.31 -15.71
N LEU A 307 7.27 -7.05 -16.51
CA LEU A 307 6.64 -6.59 -17.74
C LEU A 307 5.12 -6.64 -17.57
N ILE A 308 4.46 -5.50 -17.77
CA ILE A 308 3.00 -5.44 -17.79
C ILE A 308 2.50 -5.90 -19.17
N MET A 309 1.59 -6.86 -19.17
CA MET A 309 1.05 -7.47 -20.38
C MET A 309 -0.31 -6.86 -20.71
N GLY A 310 -0.29 -5.82 -21.57
CA GLY A 310 -1.48 -5.14 -22.07
C GLY A 310 -1.99 -4.01 -21.18
N ASN A 311 -2.74 -3.09 -21.78
CA ASN A 311 -3.07 -1.80 -21.15
C ASN A 311 -4.55 -1.68 -20.76
N LEU A 312 -5.43 -2.52 -21.32
CA LEU A 312 -6.88 -2.47 -21.06
C LEU A 312 -7.21 -2.61 -19.57
N GLY A 313 -6.52 -3.52 -18.87
CA GLY A 313 -6.74 -3.73 -17.44
C GLY A 313 -6.33 -2.53 -16.57
N ILE A 314 -5.34 -1.75 -17.00
CA ILE A 314 -4.94 -0.49 -16.33
C ILE A 314 -6.02 0.56 -16.57
N LEU A 315 -6.48 0.72 -17.81
CA LEU A 315 -7.54 1.67 -18.16
C LEU A 315 -8.82 1.42 -17.36
N ASP A 316 -9.26 0.16 -17.28
CA ASP A 316 -10.45 -0.22 -16.51
C ASP A 316 -10.27 0.06 -15.01
N ALA A 317 -9.07 -0.24 -14.47
CA ALA A 317 -8.73 0.04 -13.08
C ALA A 317 -8.80 1.53 -12.76
N TYR A 318 -8.27 2.40 -13.61
CA TYR A 318 -8.30 3.85 -13.37
C TYR A 318 -9.68 4.47 -13.62
N ARG A 319 -10.48 3.93 -14.54
CA ARG A 319 -11.85 4.42 -14.77
C ARG A 319 -12.84 4.01 -13.68
N THR A 320 -12.76 2.77 -13.23
CA THR A 320 -13.81 2.15 -12.39
C THR A 320 -13.35 1.82 -10.97
N GLY A 321 -12.04 1.91 -10.69
CA GLY A 321 -11.43 1.41 -9.47
C GLY A 321 -11.24 -0.11 -9.45
N ARG A 322 -11.59 -0.83 -10.53
CA ARG A 322 -11.42 -2.28 -10.65
C ARG A 322 -10.86 -2.66 -12.00
N GLY A 323 -9.81 -3.47 -12.01
CA GLY A 323 -9.20 -3.98 -13.23
C GLY A 323 -8.25 -5.12 -12.94
N ARG A 324 -7.84 -5.82 -14.00
CA ARG A 324 -6.90 -6.94 -13.91
C ARG A 324 -5.63 -6.60 -14.67
N ILE A 325 -4.53 -6.50 -13.94
CA ILE A 325 -3.20 -6.22 -14.51
C ILE A 325 -2.42 -7.53 -14.50
N VAL A 326 -1.93 -7.95 -15.66
CA VAL A 326 -1.11 -9.15 -15.80
C VAL A 326 0.35 -8.73 -15.83
N VAL A 327 1.13 -9.19 -14.85
CA VAL A 327 2.57 -8.91 -14.74
C VAL A 327 3.34 -10.20 -15.02
N ARG A 328 4.34 -10.11 -15.89
CA ARG A 328 5.23 -11.21 -16.29
C ARG A 328 6.65 -10.92 -15.84
N GLY A 329 7.37 -11.96 -15.40
CA GLY A 329 8.81 -11.84 -15.15
C GLY A 329 9.58 -11.52 -16.42
N LYS A 330 10.67 -10.76 -16.30
CA LYS A 330 11.54 -10.45 -17.45
C LYS A 330 12.52 -11.59 -17.67
N THR A 331 12.48 -12.17 -18.86
CA THR A 331 13.30 -13.33 -19.22
C THR A 331 14.09 -13.07 -20.49
N GLU A 332 15.27 -13.68 -20.58
CA GLU A 332 16.13 -13.68 -21.76
C GLU A 332 16.57 -15.10 -22.09
N VAL A 333 16.83 -15.37 -23.37
CA VAL A 333 17.30 -16.68 -23.82
C VAL A 333 18.75 -16.52 -24.28
N GLU A 334 19.65 -17.24 -23.61
CA GLU A 334 21.07 -17.28 -23.95
C GLU A 334 21.41 -18.61 -24.62
N LEU A 335 22.22 -18.55 -25.69
CA LEU A 335 22.73 -19.74 -26.37
C LEU A 335 24.21 -19.90 -26.00
N ASP A 336 24.55 -21.02 -25.37
CA ASP A 336 25.94 -21.35 -25.08
C ASP A 336 26.68 -21.66 -26.39
N SER A 337 27.71 -20.88 -26.68
CA SER A 337 28.53 -21.01 -27.90
C SER A 337 29.28 -22.35 -27.98
N LYS A 338 29.58 -22.99 -26.84
CA LYS A 338 30.33 -24.26 -26.80
C LYS A 338 29.42 -25.47 -26.88
N THR A 339 28.34 -25.49 -26.09
CA THR A 339 27.45 -26.67 -25.99
C THR A 339 26.24 -26.59 -26.92
N LYS A 340 26.00 -25.43 -27.56
CA LYS A 340 24.80 -25.13 -28.37
C LYS A 340 23.48 -25.36 -27.63
N ARG A 341 23.50 -25.36 -26.30
CA ARG A 341 22.29 -25.47 -25.46
C ARG A 341 21.71 -24.08 -25.20
N SER A 342 20.38 -23.99 -25.18
CA SER A 342 19.65 -22.78 -24.82
C SER A 342 19.33 -22.76 -23.33
N SER A 343 19.58 -21.62 -22.68
CA SER A 343 19.27 -21.38 -21.27
C SER A 343 18.30 -20.20 -21.15
N ILE A 344 17.31 -20.30 -20.27
CA ILE A 344 16.38 -19.20 -19.98
C ILE A 344 16.86 -18.53 -18.69
N ILE A 345 17.22 -17.25 -18.79
CA ILE A 345 17.65 -16.43 -17.65
C ILE A 345 16.48 -15.55 -17.21
N ILE A 346 15.99 -15.77 -15.98
CA ILE A 346 14.96 -14.92 -15.37
C ILE A 346 15.67 -13.78 -14.63
N LYS A 347 15.53 -12.55 -15.12
CA LYS A 347 16.17 -11.35 -14.55
C LYS A 347 15.32 -10.68 -13.49
N GLU A 348 14.01 -10.62 -13.70
CA GLU A 348 13.06 -9.95 -12.81
C GLU A 348 11.85 -10.86 -12.58
N ILE A 349 11.31 -10.86 -11.37
CA ILE A 349 10.11 -11.62 -11.01
C ILE A 349 8.93 -10.68 -10.73
N PRO A 350 7.68 -11.13 -10.96
CA PRO A 350 6.51 -10.32 -10.66
C PRO A 350 6.40 -9.93 -9.18
N TYR A 351 5.77 -8.79 -8.92
CA TYR A 351 5.56 -8.27 -7.56
C TYR A 351 4.87 -9.29 -6.64
N GLN A 352 5.32 -9.35 -5.39
CA GLN A 352 4.86 -10.31 -4.36
C GLN A 352 5.03 -11.80 -4.73
N THR A 353 5.97 -12.12 -5.62
CA THR A 353 6.35 -13.52 -5.92
C THR A 353 7.54 -13.95 -5.07
N ASN A 354 7.44 -15.11 -4.41
CA ASN A 354 8.57 -15.74 -3.73
C ASN A 354 9.41 -16.52 -4.76
N LYS A 355 10.72 -16.19 -4.85
CA LYS A 355 11.65 -16.86 -5.77
C LYS A 355 11.87 -18.33 -5.40
N ALA A 356 12.09 -18.67 -4.13
CA ALA A 356 12.27 -20.05 -3.68
C ALA A 356 11.04 -20.93 -3.99
N SER A 357 9.83 -20.43 -3.71
CA SER A 357 8.59 -21.15 -4.05
C SER A 357 8.39 -21.31 -5.56
N LEU A 358 8.79 -20.31 -6.36
CA LEU A 358 8.75 -20.41 -7.82
C LEU A 358 9.68 -21.52 -8.32
N VAL A 359 10.93 -21.57 -7.85
CA VAL A 359 11.90 -22.61 -8.22
C VAL A 359 11.43 -23.99 -7.79
N GLN A 360 10.93 -24.13 -6.56
CA GLN A 360 10.36 -25.38 -6.07
C GLN A 360 9.22 -25.86 -7.00
N LYS A 361 8.31 -24.96 -7.37
CA LYS A 361 7.18 -25.31 -8.23
C LYS A 361 7.61 -25.70 -9.65
N ILE A 362 8.67 -25.08 -10.18
CA ILE A 362 9.25 -25.50 -11.47
C ILE A 362 9.83 -26.92 -11.35
N ALA A 363 10.57 -27.21 -10.29
CA ALA A 363 11.13 -28.55 -10.06
C ALA A 363 10.03 -29.62 -9.94
N GLU A 364 8.98 -29.35 -9.17
CA GLU A 364 7.82 -30.24 -9.04
C GLU A 364 7.13 -30.52 -10.38
N LEU A 365 7.00 -29.50 -11.26
CA LEU A 365 6.38 -29.68 -12.57
C LEU A 365 7.26 -30.47 -13.56
N VAL A 366 8.58 -30.39 -13.41
CA VAL A 366 9.54 -31.19 -14.18
C VAL A 366 9.50 -32.66 -13.72
N GLU A 367 9.47 -32.90 -12.41
CA GLU A 367 9.37 -34.25 -11.84
C GLU A 367 8.06 -34.94 -12.24
N ASN A 368 6.95 -34.21 -12.23
CA ASN A 368 5.65 -34.68 -12.68
C ASN A 368 5.51 -34.79 -14.21
N LYS A 369 6.55 -34.48 -14.98
CA LYS A 369 6.59 -34.52 -16.45
C LYS A 369 5.49 -33.68 -17.13
N VAL A 370 5.02 -32.64 -16.45
CA VAL A 370 4.10 -31.64 -17.02
C VAL A 370 4.90 -30.61 -17.82
N LEU A 371 6.10 -30.27 -17.35
CA LEU A 371 7.08 -29.44 -18.05
C LEU A 371 8.31 -30.27 -18.41
N PHE A 372 8.76 -30.17 -19.66
CA PHE A 372 10.02 -30.77 -20.10
C PHE A 372 11.07 -29.67 -20.20
N CYS A 373 11.77 -29.42 -19.09
CA CYS A 373 12.88 -28.47 -19.02
C CYS A 373 14.01 -29.09 -18.20
N CYS A 374 15.25 -28.95 -18.65
CA CYS A 374 16.41 -29.23 -17.81
C CYS A 374 16.69 -27.98 -16.98
N LEU A 375 16.63 -28.10 -15.65
CA LEU A 375 17.02 -27.04 -14.71
C LEU A 375 18.54 -26.88 -14.66
#